data_AF-A0A151SYS5-F1
#
_entry.id   AF-A0A151SYS5-F1
#
_cell.length_a   1.000
_cell.length_b   1.000
_cell.length_c   1.000
_cell.angle_alpha   90.00
_cell.angle_beta   90.00
_cell.angle_gamma   90.00
#
_symmetry.space_group_name_H-M   'P 1'
#
loop_
_entity.id
_entity.type
_entity.pdbx_description
1 polymer ?
#
loop_
_entity_poly.entity_id
_entity_poly.type
_entity_poly.pdbx_seq_one_letter_code
_entity_poly.pdbx_strand_id
1 'polypeptide(L)'
;GIGIMIFQVALYQPMQKICGPINLTRIMAVLSIPIMQSYPFMTKLSGFPLFISIYSATILSYLLSEIISAGLFILQNRAVEQHQRGIANGICITAVSVLKSIGPAAGGVL
;
A
#
# COMPACT_ATOMS: atom_id res chain seq x y z
N GLY A 1 -6.12 13.77 0.50
CA GLY A 1 -6.64 13.90 1.88
C GLY A 1 -8.04 13.32 2.01
N ILE A 2 -9.07 14.05 1.57
CA ILE A 2 -10.47 13.66 1.76
C ILE A 2 -10.84 12.34 1.07
N GLY A 3 -10.40 12.11 -0.18
CA GLY A 3 -10.69 10.85 -0.89
C GLY A 3 -10.12 9.61 -0.18
N ILE A 4 -8.97 9.75 0.48
CA ILE A 4 -8.32 8.68 1.26
C ILE A 4 -9.13 8.40 2.53
N MET A 5 -9.59 9.46 3.22
CA MET A 5 -10.47 9.31 4.38
C MET A 5 -11.77 8.58 4.01
N ILE A 6 -12.40 8.96 2.90
CA ILE A 6 -13.62 8.29 2.41
C ILE A 6 -13.33 6.82 2.10
N PHE A 7 -12.22 6.51 1.42
CA PHE A 7 -11.83 5.13 1.15
C PHE A 7 -11.60 4.32 2.44
N GLN A 8 -10.92 4.90 3.43
CA GLN A 8 -10.65 4.20 4.69
C GLN A 8 -11.93 3.94 5.50
N VAL A 9 -12.87 4.88 5.52
CA VAL A 9 -14.13 4.70 6.23
C VAL A 9 -15.10 3.79 5.47
N ALA A 10 -15.22 3.95 4.15
CA ALA A 10 -16.23 3.27 3.34
C ALA A 10 -15.82 1.87 2.86
N LEU A 11 -14.54 1.63 2.57
CA LEU A 11 -14.06 0.37 1.97
C LEU A 11 -13.19 -0.44 2.93
N TYR A 12 -12.24 0.19 3.61
CA TYR A 12 -11.32 -0.55 4.49
C TYR A 12 -12.02 -1.11 5.73
N GLN A 13 -12.85 -0.33 6.42
CA GLN A 13 -13.59 -0.78 7.61
C GLN A 13 -14.45 -2.05 7.40
N PRO A 14 -15.32 -2.12 6.37
CA PRO A 14 -16.12 -3.33 6.15
C PRO A 14 -15.25 -4.54 5.79
N MET A 15 -14.23 -4.37 4.93
CA MET A 15 -13.32 -5.46 4.58
C MET A 15 -12.53 -5.98 5.78
N GLN A 16 -12.08 -5.07 6.65
CA GLN A 16 -11.36 -5.44 7.87
C GLN A 16 -12.25 -6.20 8.85
N LYS A 17 -13.53 -5.84 8.99
CA LYS A 17 -14.48 -6.54 9.86
C LYS A 17 -14.72 -7.99 9.43
N ILE A 18 -14.71 -8.26 8.12
CA ILE A 18 -14.96 -9.60 7.58
C ILE A 18 -13.72 -10.49 7.69
N CYS A 19 -12.55 -9.99 7.29
CA CYS A 19 -11.34 -10.82 7.14
C CYS A 19 -10.39 -10.75 8.35
N GLY A 20 -10.53 -9.74 9.20
CA GLY A 20 -9.55 -9.39 10.22
C GLY A 20 -8.32 -8.68 9.62
N PRO A 21 -7.62 -7.84 10.40
CA PRO A 21 -6.52 -7.02 9.88
C PRO A 21 -5.35 -7.85 9.33
N ILE A 22 -5.01 -8.97 9.96
CA ILE A 22 -3.85 -9.79 9.57
C ILE A 22 -4.09 -10.47 8.22
N ASN A 23 -5.22 -11.17 8.06
CA ASN A 23 -5.52 -11.87 6.81
C ASN A 23 -5.75 -10.89 5.67
N LEU A 24 -6.43 -9.76 5.93
CA LEU A 24 -6.62 -8.73 4.91
C LEU A 24 -5.27 -8.18 4.41
N THR A 25 -4.36 -7.81 5.31
CA THR A 25 -3.02 -7.33 4.92
C THR A 25 -2.26 -8.38 4.11
N ARG A 26 -2.33 -9.66 4.51
CA ARG A 26 -1.66 -10.76 3.77
C ARG A 26 -2.22 -10.94 2.36
N ILE A 27 -3.54 -11.00 2.20
CA ILE A 27 -4.17 -11.19 0.89
C ILE A 27 -3.82 -10.03 -0.04
N MET A 28 -3.91 -8.78 0.46
CA MET A 28 -3.59 -7.60 -0.33
C MET A 28 -2.11 -7.54 -0.71
N ALA A 29 -1.21 -7.95 0.19
CA ALA A 29 0.23 -8.03 -0.09
C ALA A 29 0.56 -9.12 -1.12
N VAL A 30 -0.13 -10.26 -1.11
CA VAL A 30 0.03 -11.28 -2.16
C VAL A 30 -0.49 -10.76 -3.49
N LEU A 31 -1.61 -10.03 -3.49
CA LEU A 31 -2.20 -9.47 -4.70
C LEU A 31 -1.37 -8.33 -5.32
N SER A 32 -0.58 -7.61 -4.52
CA SER A 32 0.29 -6.54 -5.05
C SER A 32 1.46 -7.07 -5.88
N ILE A 33 1.95 -8.28 -5.59
CA ILE A 33 3.07 -8.91 -6.32
C ILE A 33 2.80 -9.04 -7.82
N PRO A 34 1.71 -9.70 -8.29
CA PRO A 34 1.46 -9.84 -9.73
C PRO A 34 1.23 -8.48 -10.41
N ILE A 35 0.71 -7.48 -9.71
CA ILE A 35 0.54 -6.13 -10.25
C ILE A 35 1.92 -5.50 -10.48
N MET A 36 2.84 -5.61 -9.54
CA MET A 36 4.21 -5.11 -9.74
C MET A 36 4.93 -5.84 -10.87
N GLN A 37 4.73 -7.15 -10.99
CA GLN A 37 5.27 -7.95 -12.09
C GLN A 37 4.65 -7.61 -13.46
N SER A 38 3.49 -6.95 -13.49
CA SER A 38 2.83 -6.55 -14.75
C SER A 38 3.49 -5.34 -15.42
N TYR A 39 4.17 -4.47 -14.67
CA TYR A 39 4.78 -3.23 -15.20
C TYR A 39 5.80 -3.46 -16.34
N PRO A 40 6.73 -4.43 -16.27
CA PRO A 40 7.62 -4.74 -17.38
C PRO A 40 6.88 -5.15 -18.66
N PHE A 41 5.75 -5.85 -18.54
CA PHE A 41 4.94 -6.26 -19.71
C PHE A 41 4.20 -5.10 -20.35
N MET A 42 3.93 -4.02 -19.61
CA MET A 42 3.30 -2.81 -20.16
C MET A 42 4.13 -2.18 -21.28
N THR A 43 5.45 -2.36 -21.26
CA THR A 43 6.35 -1.87 -22.33
C THR A 43 6.05 -2.48 -23.71
N LYS A 44 5.33 -3.61 -23.78
CA LYS A 44 4.92 -4.27 -25.02
C LYS A 44 3.64 -3.68 -25.64
N LEU A 45 2.94 -2.81 -24.91
CA LEU A 45 1.72 -2.15 -25.35
C LEU A 45 2.05 -0.73 -25.83
N SER A 46 1.27 -0.21 -26.78
CA SER A 46 1.43 1.16 -27.28
C SER A 46 0.07 1.84 -27.49
N GLY A 47 0.03 3.16 -27.32
CA GLY A 47 -1.17 3.99 -27.52
C GLY A 47 -2.23 3.79 -26.43
N PHE A 48 -3.50 3.74 -26.84
CA PHE A 48 -4.66 3.67 -25.95
C PHE A 48 -4.65 2.50 -24.94
N PRO A 49 -4.33 1.24 -25.30
CA PRO A 49 -4.32 0.13 -24.33
C PRO A 49 -3.22 0.29 -23.26
N LEU A 50 -2.10 0.93 -23.58
CA LEU A 50 -1.05 1.26 -22.62
C LEU A 50 -1.58 2.21 -21.55
N PHE A 51 -2.29 3.27 -21.95
CA PHE A 51 -2.88 4.22 -21.01
C PHE A 51 -3.85 3.54 -20.05
N ILE A 52 -4.79 2.72 -20.58
CA ILE A 52 -5.73 1.98 -19.73
C ILE A 52 -5.00 1.12 -18.71
N SER A 53 -4.01 0.34 -19.17
CA SER A 53 -3.26 -0.59 -18.30
C SER A 53 -2.50 0.13 -17.19
N ILE A 54 -1.82 1.24 -17.52
CA ILE A 54 -1.08 2.05 -16.54
C ILE A 54 -2.05 2.66 -15.52
N TYR A 55 -3.15 3.28 -15.96
CA TYR A 55 -4.10 3.91 -15.04
C TYR A 55 -4.76 2.88 -14.13
N SER A 56 -5.20 1.73 -14.67
CA SER A 56 -5.81 0.68 -13.86
C SER A 56 -4.82 0.09 -12.85
N ALA A 57 -3.59 -0.19 -13.27
CA ALA A 57 -2.56 -0.75 -12.40
C ALA A 57 -2.12 0.23 -11.32
N THR A 58 -2.02 1.53 -11.65
CA THR A 58 -1.65 2.58 -10.69
C THR A 58 -2.74 2.76 -9.64
N ILE A 59 -4.01 2.84 -10.05
CA ILE A 59 -5.14 2.94 -9.12
C ILE A 59 -5.16 1.71 -8.20
N LEU A 60 -5.06 0.51 -8.76
CA LEU A 60 -5.10 -0.72 -7.97
C LEU A 60 -3.92 -0.82 -6.99
N SER A 61 -2.70 -0.50 -7.45
CA SER A 61 -1.51 -0.47 -6.60
C SER A 61 -1.66 0.51 -5.44
N TYR A 62 -2.23 1.70 -5.71
CA TYR A 62 -2.50 2.70 -4.69
C TYR A 62 -3.49 2.19 -3.63
N LEU A 63 -4.62 1.61 -4.06
CA LEU A 63 -5.64 1.08 -3.16
C LEU A 63 -5.09 -0.05 -2.28
N LEU A 64 -4.34 -0.99 -2.86
CA LEU A 64 -3.74 -2.08 -2.11
C LEU A 64 -2.70 -1.58 -1.09
N SER A 65 -1.87 -0.61 -1.49
CA SER A 65 -0.87 -0.01 -0.61
C SER A 65 -1.51 0.68 0.60
N GLU A 66 -2.63 1.38 0.41
CA GLU A 66 -3.38 2.00 1.51
C GLU A 66 -3.97 0.96 2.47
N ILE A 67 -4.58 -0.11 1.97
CA ILE A 67 -5.12 -1.20 2.81
C ILE A 67 -4.01 -1.89 3.61
N ILE A 68 -2.87 -2.21 2.97
CA ILE A 68 -1.72 -2.83 3.63
C ILE A 68 -1.19 -1.91 4.74
N SER A 69 -0.97 -0.63 4.43
CA SER A 69 -0.45 0.35 5.39
C SER A 69 -1.38 0.49 6.60
N ALA A 70 -2.68 0.65 6.38
CA ALA A 70 -3.67 0.72 7.45
C ALA A 70 -3.66 -0.54 8.33
N GLY A 71 -3.56 -1.73 7.74
CA GLY A 71 -3.49 -2.98 8.49
C GLY A 71 -2.21 -3.12 9.31
N LEU A 72 -1.06 -2.69 8.76
CA LEU A 72 0.23 -2.69 9.47
C LEU A 72 0.22 -1.71 10.65
N PHE A 73 -0.34 -0.50 10.49
CA PHE A 73 -0.48 0.45 11.62
C PHE A 73 -1.36 -0.12 12.73
N ILE A 74 -2.46 -0.81 12.39
CA ILE A 74 -3.31 -1.44 13.40
C ILE A 74 -2.55 -2.57 14.12
N LEU A 75 -1.79 -3.38 13.39
CA LEU A 75 -1.01 -4.46 13.98
C LEU A 75 0.11 -3.91 14.89
N GLN A 76 0.81 -2.88 14.44
CA GLN A 76 1.85 -2.21 15.23
C GLN A 76 1.28 -1.63 16.52
N ASN A 77 0.17 -0.90 16.43
CA ASN A 77 -0.49 -0.33 17.62
C ASN A 77 -0.99 -1.41 18.60
N ARG A 78 -1.31 -2.62 18.13
CA ARG A 78 -1.65 -3.75 19.02
C ARG A 78 -0.43 -4.41 19.66
N ALA A 79 0.73 -4.33 19.02
CA ALA A 79 1.97 -4.92 19.51
C ALA A 79 2.69 -4.06 20.57
N VAL A 80 2.32 -2.78 20.70
CA VAL A 80 2.93 -1.85 21.67
C VAL A 80 1.89 -1.25 22.62
N GLU A 81 2.33 -0.96 23.83
CA GLU A 81 1.50 -0.30 24.83
C GLU A 81 1.06 1.10 24.38
N GLN A 82 -0.13 1.53 24.81
CA GLN A 82 -0.75 2.79 24.39
C GLN A 82 0.19 4.00 24.55
N HIS A 83 0.97 4.06 25.64
CA HIS A 83 1.89 5.16 25.93
C HIS A 83 3.07 5.22 24.95
N GLN A 84 3.45 4.09 24.33
CA GLN A 84 4.57 3.99 23.39
C GLN A 84 4.15 4.06 21.93
N ARG A 85 2.84 4.04 21.63
CA ARG A 85 2.34 4.08 20.24
C ARG A 85 2.87 5.27 19.45
N GLY A 86 3.01 6.43 20.09
CA GLY A 86 3.60 7.63 19.47
C GLY A 86 5.05 7.41 19.02
N ILE A 87 5.87 6.82 19.89
CA ILE A 87 7.28 6.50 19.61
C ILE A 87 7.37 5.44 18.51
N ALA A 88 6.58 4.37 18.62
CA ALA A 88 6.56 3.28 17.65
C ALA A 88 6.15 3.75 16.25
N ASN A 89 5.10 4.58 16.16
CA ASN A 89 4.66 5.18 14.90
C ASN A 89 5.71 6.14 14.35
N GLY A 90 6.37 6.93 15.20
CA GLY A 90 7.48 7.79 14.80
C GLY A 90 8.60 7.01 14.11
N ILE A 91 9.09 5.94 14.74
CA ILE A 91 10.13 5.06 14.17
C ILE A 91 9.67 4.46 12.85
N CYS A 92 8.43 3.97 12.78
CA CYS A 92 7.86 3.38 11.57
C CYS A 92 7.84 4.39 10.41
N ILE A 93 7.33 5.60 10.64
CA ILE A 93 7.26 6.64 9.61
C ILE A 93 8.66 7.09 9.18
N THR A 94 9.62 7.19 10.10
CA THR A 94 11.02 7.48 9.75
C THR A 94 11.59 6.39 8.84
N ALA A 95 11.44 5.11 9.21
CA ALA A 95 11.93 4.00 8.40
C ALA A 95 11.29 3.96 7.00
N VAL A 96 9.96 4.15 6.93
CA VAL A 96 9.23 4.24 5.66
C VAL A 96 9.74 5.40 4.81
N SER A 97 10.01 6.56 5.40
CA SER A 97 10.48 7.76 4.68
C SER A 97 11.87 7.55 4.09
N VAL A 98 12.78 6.93 4.85
CA VAL A 98 14.12 6.55 4.37
C VAL A 98 14.03 5.55 3.22
N LEU A 99 13.18 4.52 3.32
CA LEU A 99 13.00 3.57 2.22
C LEU A 99 12.38 4.23 0.97
N LYS A 100 11.43 5.16 1.16
CA LYS A 100 10.83 5.91 0.06
C LYS A 100 11.81 6.87 -0.63
N SER A 101 12.86 7.34 0.04
CA SER A 101 13.92 8.13 -0.61
C SER A 101 14.92 7.24 -1.37
N ILE A 102 15.23 6.06 -0.83
CA ILE A 102 16.10 5.08 -1.49
C ILE A 102 15.45 4.51 -2.75
N GLY A 103 14.12 4.27 -2.73
CA GLY A 103 13.39 3.66 -3.84
C GLY A 103 13.64 4.33 -5.21
N PRO A 104 13.39 5.63 -5.37
CA PRO A 104 13.70 6.36 -6.60
C PRO A 104 15.19 6.42 -6.92
N ALA A 105 16.05 6.54 -5.92
CA ALA A 105 17.50 6.58 -6.11
C ALA A 105 18.06 5.25 -6.63
N ALA A 106 17.55 4.11 -6.14
CA ALA A 106 17.95 2.79 -6.62
C ALA A 106 17.28 2.43 -7.95
N GLY A 107 15.99 2.71 -8.08
CA GLY A 107 15.20 2.36 -9.28
C GLY A 107 15.46 3.25 -10.49
N GLY A 108 15.95 4.48 -10.30
CA GLY A 108 16.30 5.40 -11.38
C GLY A 108 17.76 5.31 -11.85
N VAL A 109 18.60 4.53 -11.16
CA VAL A 109 19.99 4.25 -11.58
C VAL A 109 20.06 3.04 -12.54
N LEU A 110 19.01 2.21 -12.58
CA LEU A 110 18.82 1.09 -13.49
C LEU A 110 18.01 1.51 -14.73
#